data_AF-A0A957PM70-F1
#
_entry.id   AF-A0A957PM70-F1
#
_cell.length_a   1.000
_cell.length_b   1.000
_cell.length_c   1.000
_cell.angle_alpha   90.00
_cell.angle_beta   90.00
_cell.angle_gamma   90.00
#
_symmetry.space_group_name_H-M   'P 1'
#
loop_
_entity.id
_entity.type
_entity.pdbx_description
1 polymer ?
#
loop_
_entity_poly.entity_id
_entity_poly.type
_entity_poly.pdbx_seq_one_letter_code
_entity_poly.pdbx_strand_id
1 'polypeptide(L)'
;KLYSPDSPSGRLGLVEFRAFDMPPHARMSLTQLLLIRTLVAHFWQRPYTHKLVRWGTELHDRFLLPHFCQQDMAEVVADLNRAGYPFQLSWLDPFQEFRFPRYGSVQIREMTMEVRMAIEPWHVLGEEMSNTGTARFVDSSVEKVQVKLTGLTEARYALLCNGVRVPLKATGVQGEYVAGIRYRAWQPPSALHPTLGIDSP
;
A
#
# COMPACT_ATOMS: atom_id res chain seq x y z
N LYS A 1 -11.55 14.86 -10.56
CA LYS A 1 -12.41 16.04 -10.80
C LYS A 1 -12.34 16.31 -12.31
N LEU A 2 -13.47 16.43 -13.03
CA LEU A 2 -13.44 16.53 -14.51
C LEU A 2 -12.94 17.90 -15.00
N TYR A 3 -13.25 18.99 -14.30
CA TYR A 3 -12.54 20.29 -14.33
C TYR A 3 -13.15 21.26 -13.29
N SER A 4 -12.53 22.42 -13.05
CA SER A 4 -13.14 23.51 -12.27
C SER A 4 -13.82 24.51 -13.21
N PRO A 5 -15.13 24.81 -13.06
CA PRO A 5 -15.80 25.78 -13.93
C PRO A 5 -15.46 27.23 -13.57
N ASP A 6 -14.89 27.49 -12.39
CA ASP A 6 -14.76 28.82 -11.78
C ASP A 6 -13.72 29.72 -12.45
N SER A 7 -12.78 29.15 -13.22
CA SER A 7 -11.77 29.92 -13.94
C SER A 7 -11.46 29.32 -15.32
N PRO A 8 -11.01 30.14 -16.29
CA PRO A 8 -10.47 29.63 -17.55
C PRO A 8 -9.31 28.64 -17.35
N SER A 9 -8.49 28.84 -16.31
CA SER A 9 -7.39 27.93 -15.95
C SER A 9 -7.86 26.55 -15.49
N GLY A 10 -9.14 26.39 -15.11
CA GLY A 10 -9.72 25.09 -14.85
C GLY A 10 -10.04 24.29 -16.12
N ARG A 11 -10.10 24.92 -17.31
CA ARG A 11 -10.64 24.34 -18.55
C ARG A 11 -9.59 24.10 -19.63
N LEU A 12 -8.42 23.59 -19.24
CA LEU A 12 -7.27 23.44 -20.13
C LEU A 12 -7.30 22.16 -21.00
N GLY A 13 -8.35 21.32 -20.88
CA GLY A 13 -8.41 20.04 -21.59
C GLY A 13 -7.37 19.02 -21.12
N LEU A 14 -6.87 19.17 -19.89
CA LEU A 14 -5.83 18.31 -19.31
C LEU A 14 -6.44 17.25 -18.39
N VAL A 15 -5.80 16.08 -18.37
CA VAL A 15 -6.05 15.03 -17.36
C VAL A 15 -4.92 15.07 -16.34
N GLU A 16 -5.25 15.42 -15.09
CA GLU A 16 -4.28 15.54 -14.00
C GLU A 16 -4.26 14.26 -13.15
N PHE A 17 -3.10 13.60 -13.13
CA PHE A 17 -2.83 12.46 -12.26
C PHE A 17 -2.30 12.94 -10.91
N ARG A 18 -3.09 12.79 -9.84
CA ARG A 18 -2.77 13.37 -8.51
C ARG A 18 -2.49 12.35 -7.42
N ALA A 19 -2.66 11.06 -7.71
CA ALA A 19 -2.50 9.97 -6.75
C ALA A 19 -1.08 9.40 -6.75
N PHE A 20 -0.07 10.26 -6.91
CA PHE A 20 1.33 9.85 -6.96
C PHE A 20 2.15 10.70 -6.00
N ASP A 21 2.87 10.04 -5.10
CA ASP A 21 3.85 10.71 -4.24
C ASP A 21 5.02 11.23 -5.08
N MET A 22 5.66 12.30 -4.61
CA MET A 22 6.89 12.82 -5.21
C MET A 22 8.05 11.86 -4.93
N PRO A 23 8.69 11.26 -5.95
CA PRO A 23 9.79 10.34 -5.70
C PRO A 23 11.02 11.08 -5.13
N PRO A 24 11.78 10.47 -4.22
CA PRO A 24 12.91 11.12 -3.57
C PRO A 24 14.12 11.32 -4.50
N HIS A 25 14.09 10.75 -5.72
CA HIS A 25 15.21 10.80 -6.65
C HIS A 25 14.73 10.93 -8.11
N ALA A 26 15.46 11.70 -8.92
CA ALA A 26 15.11 11.97 -10.32
C ALA A 26 14.95 10.71 -11.18
N ARG A 27 15.78 9.68 -10.96
CA ARG A 27 15.65 8.39 -11.67
C ARG A 27 14.35 7.67 -11.33
N MET A 28 13.91 7.71 -10.07
CA MET A 28 12.60 7.16 -9.70
C MET A 28 11.50 7.98 -10.38
N SER A 29 11.59 9.32 -10.38
CA SER A 29 10.65 10.16 -11.12
C SER A 29 10.54 9.78 -12.61
N LEU A 30 11.67 9.53 -13.28
CA LEU A 30 11.67 9.04 -14.66
C LEU A 30 10.97 7.68 -14.82
N THR A 31 11.22 6.72 -13.92
CA THR A 31 10.54 5.41 -13.95
C THR A 31 9.02 5.54 -13.74
N GLN A 32 8.59 6.39 -12.79
CA GLN A 32 7.18 6.66 -12.54
C GLN A 32 6.50 7.28 -13.76
N LEU A 33 7.14 8.29 -14.38
CA LEU A 33 6.63 8.92 -15.60
C LEU A 33 6.61 7.96 -16.78
N LEU A 34 7.63 7.10 -16.91
CA LEU A 34 7.68 6.06 -17.93
C LEU A 34 6.50 5.10 -17.78
N LEU A 35 6.24 4.61 -16.56
CA LEU A 35 5.10 3.73 -16.28
C LEU A 35 3.76 4.37 -16.70
N ILE A 36 3.53 5.61 -16.26
CA ILE A 36 2.30 6.34 -16.58
C ILE A 36 2.15 6.52 -18.10
N ARG A 37 3.22 6.97 -18.79
CA ARG A 37 3.19 7.19 -20.24
C ARG A 37 2.96 5.90 -21.01
N THR A 38 3.56 4.80 -20.57
CA THR A 38 3.37 3.49 -21.19
C THR A 38 1.95 2.99 -21.00
N LEU A 39 1.36 3.13 -19.81
CA LEU A 39 -0.06 2.79 -19.57
C LEU A 39 -1.01 3.61 -20.43
N VAL A 40 -0.79 4.93 -20.53
CA VAL A 40 -1.60 5.81 -21.40
C VAL A 40 -1.48 5.39 -22.86
N ALA A 41 -0.27 5.12 -23.35
CA ALA A 41 -0.05 4.66 -24.72
C ALA A 41 -0.72 3.30 -24.97
N HIS A 42 -0.61 2.37 -24.01
CA HIS A 42 -1.24 1.07 -24.09
C HIS A 42 -2.77 1.18 -24.17
N PHE A 43 -3.40 1.91 -23.26
CA PHE A 43 -4.85 2.08 -23.20
C PHE A 43 -5.41 2.88 -24.37
N TRP A 44 -4.63 3.78 -24.97
CA TRP A 44 -5.01 4.47 -26.20
C TRP A 44 -5.14 3.51 -27.38
N GLN A 45 -4.21 2.55 -27.51
CA GLN A 45 -4.24 1.56 -28.59
C GLN A 45 -5.27 0.45 -28.31
N ARG A 46 -5.38 0.01 -27.06
CA ARG A 46 -6.27 -1.05 -26.62
C ARG A 46 -6.96 -0.63 -25.32
N PRO A 47 -8.17 -0.06 -25.40
CA PRO A 47 -8.91 0.38 -24.23
C PRO A 47 -9.10 -0.76 -23.23
N TYR A 48 -8.82 -0.48 -21.95
CA TYR A 48 -9.03 -1.43 -20.86
C TYR A 48 -10.51 -1.46 -20.45
N THR A 49 -11.23 -2.50 -20.86
CA THR A 49 -12.71 -2.59 -20.73
C THR A 49 -13.18 -3.60 -19.68
N HIS A 50 -12.26 -4.12 -18.87
CA HIS A 50 -12.60 -5.04 -17.79
C HIS A 50 -13.45 -4.36 -16.71
N LYS A 51 -14.37 -5.13 -16.12
CA LYS A 51 -15.19 -4.65 -15.01
C LYS A 51 -14.32 -4.46 -13.76
N LEU A 52 -14.53 -3.35 -13.06
CA LEU A 52 -13.89 -3.11 -11.77
C LEU A 52 -14.40 -4.11 -10.72
N VAL A 53 -13.48 -4.64 -9.92
CA VAL A 53 -13.80 -5.53 -8.79
C VAL A 53 -14.02 -4.68 -7.54
N ARG A 54 -15.11 -4.94 -6.81
CA ARG A 54 -15.40 -4.30 -5.53
C ARG A 54 -14.81 -5.12 -4.40
N TRP A 55 -13.59 -4.75 -3.98
CA TRP A 55 -12.84 -5.48 -2.94
C TRP A 55 -13.34 -5.28 -1.50
N GLY A 56 -14.14 -4.24 -1.22
CA GLY A 56 -14.61 -3.99 0.14
C GLY A 56 -13.46 -3.81 1.14
N THR A 57 -13.56 -4.44 2.31
CA THR A 57 -12.53 -4.34 3.36
C THR A 57 -11.22 -5.05 2.99
N GLU A 58 -11.25 -6.01 2.07
CA GLU A 58 -10.03 -6.68 1.59
C GLU A 58 -9.05 -5.70 0.95
N LEU A 59 -9.55 -4.58 0.41
CA LEU A 59 -8.68 -3.51 -0.10
C LEU A 59 -7.69 -3.05 0.97
N HIS A 60 -8.14 -2.86 2.22
CA HIS A 60 -7.31 -2.34 3.30
C HIS A 60 -6.51 -3.42 4.03
N ASP A 61 -7.06 -4.62 4.13
CA ASP A 61 -6.42 -5.72 4.87
C ASP A 61 -5.39 -6.48 4.03
N ARG A 62 -5.63 -6.59 2.71
CA ARG A 62 -4.78 -7.34 1.78
C ARG A 62 -3.95 -6.41 0.90
N PHE A 63 -4.61 -5.56 0.11
CA PHE A 63 -3.96 -4.79 -0.97
C PHE A 63 -3.16 -3.56 -0.50
N LEU A 64 -3.02 -3.38 0.82
CA LEU A 64 -2.12 -2.41 1.44
C LEU A 64 -0.91 -3.06 2.12
N LEU A 65 -0.72 -4.37 1.94
CA LEU A 65 0.46 -5.09 2.39
C LEU A 65 1.51 -5.17 1.27
N PRO A 66 2.82 -5.01 1.58
CA PRO A 66 3.92 -5.04 0.62
C PRO A 66 3.87 -6.21 -0.35
N HIS A 67 3.54 -7.41 0.14
CA HIS A 67 3.51 -8.63 -0.67
C HIS A 67 2.49 -8.54 -1.81
N PHE A 68 1.26 -8.12 -1.50
CA PHE A 68 0.19 -8.03 -2.50
C PHE A 68 0.37 -6.81 -3.40
N CYS A 69 0.89 -5.68 -2.90
CA CYS A 69 1.24 -4.55 -3.76
C CYS A 69 2.32 -4.93 -4.79
N GLN A 70 3.34 -5.71 -4.37
CA GLN A 70 4.38 -6.19 -5.28
C GLN A 70 3.82 -7.16 -6.31
N GLN A 71 2.95 -8.09 -5.89
CA GLN A 71 2.29 -9.04 -6.79
C GLN A 71 1.45 -8.30 -7.84
N ASP A 72 0.59 -7.37 -7.42
CA ASP A 72 -0.25 -6.58 -8.33
C ASP A 72 0.62 -5.80 -9.34
N MET A 73 1.71 -5.20 -8.88
CA MET A 73 2.62 -4.49 -9.77
C MET A 73 3.33 -5.42 -10.76
N ALA A 74 3.68 -6.65 -10.35
CA ALA A 74 4.20 -7.66 -11.26
C ALA A 74 3.19 -8.04 -12.34
N GLU A 75 1.90 -8.12 -12.01
CA GLU A 75 0.82 -8.36 -12.97
C GLU A 75 0.67 -7.20 -13.97
N VAL A 76 0.74 -5.95 -13.51
CA VAL A 76 0.75 -4.76 -14.37
C VAL A 76 1.92 -4.81 -15.36
N VAL A 77 3.12 -5.11 -14.87
CA VAL A 77 4.31 -5.23 -15.72
C VAL A 77 4.18 -6.37 -16.72
N ALA A 78 3.63 -7.52 -16.30
CA ALA A 78 3.38 -8.64 -17.20
C ALA A 78 2.39 -8.28 -18.32
N ASP A 79 1.36 -7.49 -18.01
CA ASP A 79 0.39 -7.02 -19.00
C ASP A 79 1.03 -6.06 -20.02
N LEU A 80 1.85 -5.11 -19.54
CA LEU A 80 2.62 -4.22 -20.41
C LEU A 80 3.55 -4.99 -21.35
N ASN A 81 4.26 -6.00 -20.84
CA ASN A 81 5.13 -6.85 -21.66
C ASN A 81 4.33 -7.65 -22.70
N ARG A 82 3.16 -8.18 -22.33
CA ARG A 82 2.25 -8.86 -23.27
C ARG A 82 1.75 -7.92 -24.36
N ALA A 83 1.55 -6.64 -24.03
CA ALA A 83 1.21 -5.60 -24.99
C ALA A 83 2.39 -5.12 -25.85
N GLY A 84 3.60 -5.64 -25.65
CA GLY A 84 4.79 -5.32 -26.43
C GLY A 84 5.65 -4.18 -25.87
N TYR A 85 5.39 -3.74 -24.64
CA TYR A 85 6.21 -2.74 -23.96
C TYR A 85 7.20 -3.45 -23.00
N PRO A 86 8.52 -3.43 -23.27
CA PRO A 86 9.52 -4.17 -22.49
C PRO A 86 9.84 -3.47 -21.16
N PHE A 87 8.82 -3.31 -20.31
CA PHE A 87 8.95 -2.70 -18.99
C PHE A 87 9.54 -3.72 -18.01
N GLN A 88 10.62 -3.36 -17.30
CA GLN A 88 11.25 -4.29 -16.36
C GLN A 88 10.71 -4.08 -14.95
N LEU A 89 10.33 -5.17 -14.29
CA LEU A 89 9.81 -5.12 -12.92
C LEU A 89 10.86 -4.57 -11.93
N SER A 90 12.13 -4.93 -12.12
CA SER A 90 13.24 -4.50 -11.25
C SER A 90 13.47 -2.99 -11.23
N TRP A 91 12.95 -2.24 -12.22
CA TRP A 91 12.98 -0.78 -12.17
C TRP A 91 12.14 -0.19 -11.03
N LEU A 92 11.20 -0.99 -10.49
CA LEU A 92 10.29 -0.61 -9.41
C LEU A 92 10.80 -1.03 -8.02
N ASP A 93 11.88 -1.80 -7.94
CA ASP A 93 12.46 -2.25 -6.65
C ASP A 93 12.74 -1.07 -5.68
N PRO A 94 13.28 0.10 -6.14
CA PRO A 94 13.49 1.23 -5.25
C PRO A 94 12.19 1.81 -4.68
N PHE A 95 11.07 1.73 -5.41
CA PHE A 95 9.77 2.18 -4.91
C PHE A 95 9.24 1.25 -3.85
N GLN A 96 9.43 -0.06 -4.03
CA GLN A 96 9.02 -1.04 -3.04
C GLN A 96 9.81 -0.86 -1.74
N GLU A 97 11.14 -0.73 -1.81
CA GLU A 97 11.95 -0.53 -0.60
C GLU A 97 11.68 0.83 0.06
N PHE A 98 11.47 1.89 -0.73
CA PHE A 98 11.14 3.21 -0.20
C PHE A 98 9.76 3.24 0.47
N ARG A 99 8.75 2.61 -0.14
CA ARG A 99 7.38 2.62 0.39
C ARG A 99 7.17 1.63 1.53
N PHE A 100 7.91 0.52 1.51
CA PHE A 100 7.79 -0.58 2.46
C PHE A 100 9.15 -0.96 3.05
N PRO A 101 9.82 -0.02 3.76
CA PRO A 101 11.14 -0.25 4.32
C PRO A 101 11.15 -1.46 5.24
N ARG A 102 12.24 -2.23 5.19
CA ARG A 102 12.48 -3.35 6.10
C ARG A 102 12.87 -2.86 7.49
N TYR A 103 12.10 -3.26 8.50
CA TYR A 103 12.41 -2.98 9.90
C TYR A 103 13.39 -4.01 10.48
N GLY A 104 13.28 -5.26 10.06
CA GLY A 104 14.25 -6.28 10.47
C GLY A 104 13.83 -7.68 10.07
N SER A 105 14.70 -8.63 10.42
CA SER A 105 14.46 -10.05 10.22
C SER A 105 15.09 -10.87 11.33
N VAL A 106 14.48 -12.00 11.65
CA VAL A 106 15.05 -12.99 12.56
C VAL A 106 14.97 -14.37 11.92
N GLN A 107 16.04 -15.15 12.09
CA GLN A 107 16.09 -16.55 11.72
C GLN A 107 15.88 -17.40 12.98
N ILE A 108 14.92 -18.32 12.94
CA ILE A 108 14.66 -19.29 14.01
C ILE A 108 14.62 -20.67 13.37
N ARG A 109 15.69 -21.46 13.56
CA ARG A 109 15.89 -22.74 12.85
C ARG A 109 15.84 -22.50 11.34
N GLU A 110 15.06 -23.29 10.60
CA GLU A 110 14.85 -23.15 9.16
C GLU A 110 13.81 -22.07 8.79
N MET A 111 13.23 -21.36 9.77
CA MET A 111 12.22 -20.34 9.52
C MET A 111 12.81 -18.93 9.56
N THR A 112 12.47 -18.11 8.58
CA THR A 112 12.78 -16.68 8.59
C THR A 112 11.51 -15.89 8.85
N MET A 113 11.57 -14.91 9.74
CA MET A 113 10.54 -13.87 9.86
C MET A 113 11.13 -12.53 9.43
N GLU A 114 10.51 -11.88 8.46
CA GLU A 114 10.80 -10.51 8.06
C GLU A 114 9.64 -9.59 8.50
N VAL A 115 9.98 -8.40 8.99
CA VAL A 115 9.01 -7.34 9.30
C VAL A 115 9.30 -6.13 8.43
N ARG A 116 8.28 -5.68 7.71
CA ARG A 116 8.32 -4.46 6.89
C ARG A 116 7.18 -3.53 7.27
N MET A 117 7.38 -2.23 7.04
CA MET A 117 6.27 -1.29 7.05
C MET A 117 5.19 -1.74 6.05
N ALA A 118 3.92 -1.55 6.41
CA ALA A 118 2.79 -1.69 5.51
C ALA A 118 1.95 -0.41 5.51
N ILE A 119 1.07 -0.24 4.53
CA ILE A 119 0.27 0.99 4.43
C ILE A 119 -0.96 0.85 5.32
N GLU A 120 -1.15 1.79 6.24
CA GLU A 120 -2.43 1.95 6.93
C GLU A 120 -3.17 3.18 6.39
N PRO A 121 -4.42 3.04 5.91
CA PRO A 121 -5.19 4.18 5.46
C PRO A 121 -5.71 4.94 6.69
N TRP A 122 -5.42 6.23 6.78
CA TRP A 122 -5.96 7.06 7.85
C TRP A 122 -7.42 7.39 7.57
N HIS A 123 -8.28 6.93 8.47
CA HIS A 123 -9.71 7.15 8.36
C HIS A 123 -10.07 8.61 8.65
N VAL A 124 -10.88 9.21 7.79
CA VAL A 124 -11.41 10.56 8.03
C VAL A 124 -12.38 10.50 9.21
N LEU A 125 -12.15 11.37 10.18
CA LEU A 125 -13.01 11.56 11.35
C LEU A 125 -14.17 12.51 11.02
N GLY A 126 -15.09 12.65 11.97
CA GLY A 126 -16.18 13.61 11.87
C GLY A 126 -15.69 15.05 11.65
N GLU A 127 -16.55 15.87 11.06
CA GLU A 127 -16.30 17.31 10.96
C GLU A 127 -16.31 17.97 12.34
N GLU A 128 -15.28 18.76 12.62
CA GLU A 128 -15.20 19.59 13.82
C GLU A 128 -15.30 21.07 13.43
N MET A 129 -16.13 21.83 14.13
CA MET A 129 -16.21 23.29 13.95
C MET A 129 -15.09 23.96 14.74
N SER A 130 -14.28 24.75 14.06
CA SER A 130 -13.30 25.65 14.68
C SER A 130 -13.75 27.10 14.56
N ASN A 131 -13.13 28.00 15.33
CA ASN A 131 -13.40 29.45 15.23
C ASN A 131 -13.08 30.05 13.85
N THR A 132 -12.36 29.33 12.97
CA THR A 132 -11.94 29.79 11.64
C THR A 132 -12.56 29.00 10.49
N GLY A 133 -13.38 27.98 10.76
CA GLY A 133 -14.04 27.18 9.74
C GLY A 133 -14.35 25.75 10.18
N THR A 134 -14.49 24.83 9.23
CA THR A 134 -14.70 23.41 9.51
C THR A 134 -13.43 22.62 9.23
N ALA A 135 -13.00 21.79 10.16
CA ALA A 135 -11.87 20.88 10.00
C ALA A 135 -12.37 19.43 9.87
N ARG A 136 -11.65 18.63 9.08
CA ARG A 136 -11.82 17.17 9.03
C ARG A 136 -10.49 16.54 9.40
N PHE A 137 -10.40 16.00 10.60
CA PHE A 137 -9.22 15.28 11.05
C PHE A 137 -9.19 13.89 10.42
N VAL A 138 -8.01 13.27 10.47
CA VAL A 138 -7.81 11.86 10.12
C VAL A 138 -7.25 11.15 11.32
N ASP A 139 -7.66 9.90 11.53
CA ASP A 139 -7.06 9.06 12.55
C ASP A 139 -5.71 8.54 12.05
N SER A 140 -4.65 9.25 12.42
CA SER A 140 -3.26 8.88 12.15
C SER A 140 -2.61 8.13 13.32
N SER A 141 -3.39 7.71 14.32
CA SER A 141 -2.87 7.06 15.53
C SER A 141 -2.40 5.63 15.31
N VAL A 142 -2.88 4.97 14.24
CA VAL A 142 -2.60 3.57 13.92
C VAL A 142 -1.64 3.48 12.74
N GLU A 143 -0.67 2.58 12.88
CA GLU A 143 0.22 2.15 11.80
C GLU A 143 0.09 0.64 11.59
N LYS A 144 0.68 0.14 10.50
CA LYS A 144 0.63 -1.27 10.14
C LYS A 144 1.99 -1.77 9.70
N VAL A 145 2.33 -2.98 10.12
CA VAL A 145 3.45 -3.76 9.58
C VAL A 145 2.94 -4.99 8.85
N GLN A 146 3.71 -5.46 7.88
CA GLN A 146 3.58 -6.81 7.37
C GLN A 146 4.65 -7.69 7.99
N VAL A 147 4.22 -8.82 8.54
CA VAL A 147 5.10 -9.95 8.86
C VAL A 147 5.09 -10.92 7.68
N LYS A 148 6.27 -11.36 7.25
CA LYS A 148 6.44 -12.41 6.24
C LYS A 148 7.24 -13.54 6.86
N LEU A 149 6.70 -14.76 6.80
CA LEU A 149 7.34 -15.97 7.27
C LEU A 149 7.68 -16.87 6.09
N THR A 150 8.88 -17.45 6.10
CA THR A 150 9.31 -18.49 5.17
C THR A 150 9.75 -19.72 5.95
N GLY A 151 9.59 -20.92 5.37
CA GLY A 151 9.95 -22.19 6.02
C GLY A 151 9.00 -22.64 7.15
N LEU A 152 7.86 -21.97 7.34
CA LEU A 152 6.91 -22.28 8.42
C LEU A 152 6.11 -23.55 8.11
N THR A 153 6.03 -24.46 9.08
CA THR A 153 5.06 -25.57 9.08
C THR A 153 3.85 -25.19 9.94
N GLU A 154 2.73 -24.85 9.31
CA GLU A 154 1.53 -24.29 10.00
C GLU A 154 0.96 -25.22 11.08
N ALA A 155 1.03 -26.55 10.88
CA ALA A 155 0.56 -27.53 11.86
C ALA A 155 1.43 -27.61 13.12
N ARG A 156 2.64 -27.05 13.09
CA ARG A 156 3.64 -27.19 14.16
C ARG A 156 3.90 -25.88 14.90
N TYR A 157 3.84 -24.75 14.21
CA TYR A 157 4.23 -23.46 14.74
C TYR A 157 3.16 -22.40 14.48
N ALA A 158 3.02 -21.48 15.42
CA ALA A 158 2.15 -20.31 15.28
C ALA A 158 2.94 -19.05 15.63
N LEU A 159 2.70 -17.97 14.89
CA LEU A 159 3.17 -16.65 15.26
C LEU A 159 2.18 -16.03 16.25
N LEU A 160 2.68 -15.53 17.37
CA LEU A 160 1.89 -14.79 18.34
C LEU A 160 2.38 -13.32 18.38
N CYS A 161 1.45 -12.39 18.51
CA CYS A 161 1.71 -10.99 18.81
C CYS A 161 0.95 -10.66 20.11
N ASN A 162 1.67 -10.25 21.16
CA ASN A 162 1.11 -10.01 22.49
C ASN A 162 0.21 -11.17 23.01
N GLY A 163 0.65 -12.42 22.78
CA GLY A 163 -0.07 -13.63 23.19
C GLY A 163 -1.25 -14.02 22.29
N VAL A 164 -1.60 -13.20 21.29
CA VAL A 164 -2.69 -13.48 20.35
C VAL A 164 -2.12 -14.08 19.07
N ARG A 165 -2.76 -15.15 18.57
CA ARG A 165 -2.34 -15.80 17.32
C ARG A 165 -2.56 -14.89 16.12
N VAL A 166 -1.50 -14.65 15.36
CA VAL A 166 -1.55 -13.86 14.13
C VAL A 166 -2.21 -14.69 13.00
N PRO A 167 -3.25 -14.18 12.32
CA PRO A 167 -3.95 -14.90 11.26
C PRO A 167 -3.17 -14.88 9.94
N LEU A 168 -2.11 -15.69 9.88
CA LEU A 168 -1.25 -15.86 8.70
C LEU A 168 -2.04 -16.33 7.46
N LYS A 169 -1.69 -15.78 6.30
CA LYS A 169 -2.24 -16.15 4.99
C LYS A 169 -1.14 -16.69 4.09
N ALA A 170 -1.37 -17.83 3.46
CA ALA A 170 -0.43 -18.41 2.51
C ALA A 170 -0.28 -17.51 1.27
N THR A 171 0.94 -17.40 0.74
CA THR A 171 1.24 -16.61 -0.46
C THR A 171 1.12 -17.39 -1.77
N GLY A 172 0.85 -18.69 -1.68
CA GLY A 172 0.90 -19.63 -2.80
C GLY A 172 2.27 -20.31 -2.97
N VAL A 173 3.32 -19.81 -2.30
CA VAL A 173 4.60 -20.52 -2.15
C VAL A 173 4.55 -21.40 -0.91
N GLN A 174 4.95 -22.66 -1.05
CA GLN A 174 4.90 -23.61 0.07
C GLN A 174 5.79 -23.13 1.23
N GLY A 175 5.19 -23.08 2.43
CA GLY A 175 5.90 -22.65 3.63
C GLY A 175 6.06 -21.12 3.76
N GLU A 176 5.48 -20.34 2.85
CA GLU A 176 5.51 -18.88 2.88
C GLU A 176 4.14 -18.30 3.25
N TYR A 177 4.14 -17.40 4.23
CA TYR A 177 2.92 -16.78 4.76
C TYR A 177 3.14 -15.31 5.07
N VAL A 178 2.07 -14.51 4.97
CA VAL A 178 2.07 -13.09 5.33
C VAL A 178 0.87 -12.73 6.20
N ALA A 179 1.03 -11.70 7.03
CA ALA A 179 -0.09 -11.06 7.71
C ALA A 179 0.20 -9.58 7.97
N GLY A 180 -0.85 -8.77 8.01
CA GLY A 180 -0.79 -7.40 8.52
C GLY A 180 -1.03 -7.37 10.02
N ILE A 181 -0.23 -6.60 10.75
CA ILE A 181 -0.43 -6.33 12.18
C ILE A 181 -0.53 -4.83 12.35
N ARG A 182 -1.66 -4.37 12.90
CA ARG A 182 -1.88 -2.97 13.26
C ARG A 182 -1.45 -2.75 14.70
N TYR A 183 -0.90 -1.56 14.96
CA TYR A 183 -0.53 -1.14 16.30
C TYR A 183 -0.77 0.37 16.43
N ARG A 184 -1.03 0.83 17.65
CA ARG A 184 -1.13 2.25 17.93
C ARG A 184 0.27 2.85 18.05
N ALA A 185 0.65 3.70 17.10
CA ALA A 185 1.96 4.36 17.06
C ALA A 185 2.01 5.62 17.94
N TRP A 186 0.89 6.31 18.13
CA TRP A 186 0.81 7.48 19.01
C TRP A 186 -0.64 7.81 19.40
N GLN A 187 -0.84 8.80 20.27
CA GLN A 187 -2.17 9.17 20.79
C GLN A 187 -2.53 10.64 20.47
N PRO A 188 -3.11 10.93 19.29
CA PRO A 188 -3.66 12.25 19.00
C PRO A 188 -4.87 12.57 19.89
N PRO A 189 -5.20 13.87 20.06
CA PRO A 189 -6.42 14.30 20.75
C PRO A 189 -7.71 13.73 20.12
N SER A 190 -7.74 13.60 18.79
CA SER A 190 -8.86 13.04 18.03
C SER A 190 -8.43 11.72 17.36
N ALA A 191 -9.09 10.61 17.72
CA ALA A 191 -8.89 9.26 17.16
C ALA A 191 -10.16 8.41 17.30
N LEU A 192 -10.30 7.34 16.53
CA LEU A 192 -11.44 6.40 16.60
C LEU A 192 -11.46 5.60 17.91
N HIS A 193 -10.29 5.34 18.48
CA HIS A 193 -10.14 4.53 19.69
C HIS A 193 -9.39 5.29 20.80
N PRO A 194 -9.95 6.38 21.36
CA PRO A 194 -9.21 7.29 22.24
C PRO A 194 -8.70 6.64 23.52
N THR A 195 -9.30 5.53 23.97
CA THR A 195 -8.96 4.84 25.22
C THR A 195 -7.83 3.81 25.11
N LEU A 196 -7.37 3.46 23.90
CA LEU A 196 -6.25 2.52 23.73
C LEU A 196 -4.92 3.20 24.05
N GLY A 197 -4.00 2.51 24.73
CA GLY A 197 -2.64 3.01 24.94
C GLY A 197 -1.82 2.97 23.65
N ILE A 198 -0.63 3.58 23.69
CA ILE A 198 0.38 3.46 22.62
C ILE A 198 1.04 2.08 22.72
N ASP A 199 1.18 1.39 21.59
CA ASP A 199 1.82 0.07 21.49
C ASP A 199 3.32 0.18 21.12
N SER A 200 3.73 1.28 20.49
CA SER A 200 5.14 1.51 20.16
C SER A 200 5.96 1.79 21.43
N PRO A 201 7.23 1.33 21.49
CA PRO A 201 8.14 1.60 22.61
C PRO A 201 8.36 3.09 22.90
#